data_AF-A0A7Y8JYJ7-F1
#
_entry.id   AF-A0A7Y8JYJ7-F1
#
_cell.length_a   1.000
_cell.length_b   1.000
_cell.length_c   1.000
_cell.angle_alpha   90.00
_cell.angle_beta   90.00
_cell.angle_gamma   90.00
#
_symmetry.space_group_name_H-M   'P 1'
#
loop_
_entity.id
_entity.type
_entity.pdbx_description
1 polymer ?
#
loop_
_entity_poly.entity_id
_entity_poly.type
_entity_poly.pdbx_seq_one_letter_code
_entity_poly.pdbx_strand_id
1 'polypeptide(L)'
;SYGGRAADRLGCRRVIGASVGIVTLAFLLLAEAQASLILLVIGVIVLDIGVQAGLVANQSRAFAVDPKAQGRINSLYMTATFVGGAIGATVSGGLMAQFGWVGVVEFGVVLGVLAGCIHWLGAPRRAQELA
;
A
#
# COMPACT_ATOMS: atom_id res chain seq x y z
N SER A 1 16.74 -12.82 20.36
CA SER A 1 17.78 -11.77 20.30
C SER A 1 17.13 -10.44 19.97
N TYR A 2 17.35 -9.40 20.78
CA TYR A 2 16.84 -8.04 20.55
C TYR A 2 17.40 -7.38 19.27
N GLY A 3 18.47 -7.93 18.69
CA GLY A 3 19.07 -7.48 17.42
C GLY A 3 18.28 -7.85 16.15
N GLY A 4 17.31 -8.77 16.22
CA GLY A 4 16.47 -9.14 15.07
C GLY A 4 15.34 -8.15 14.78
N ARG A 5 14.82 -7.47 15.81
CA ARG A 5 13.63 -6.61 15.67
C ARG A 5 13.90 -5.31 14.92
N ALA A 6 15.12 -4.79 14.94
CA ALA A 6 15.48 -3.61 14.16
C ALA A 6 15.75 -3.95 12.69
N ALA A 7 16.41 -5.09 12.42
CA ALA A 7 16.64 -5.60 11.07
C ALA A 7 15.33 -6.00 10.37
N ASP A 8 14.39 -6.67 11.08
CA ASP A 8 13.06 -7.02 10.54
C ASP A 8 12.20 -5.77 10.27
N ARG A 9 12.30 -4.74 11.12
CA ARG A 9 11.59 -3.46 10.91
C ARG A 9 12.10 -2.69 9.70
N LEU A 10 13.42 -2.69 9.48
CA LEU A 10 14.04 -2.10 8.30
C LEU A 10 13.67 -2.87 7.03
N GLY A 11 13.59 -4.20 7.11
CA GLY A 11 13.07 -5.07 6.05
C GLY A 11 11.63 -4.73 5.67
N CYS A 12 10.71 -4.76 6.64
CA CYS A 12 9.30 -4.49 6.37
C CYS A 12 9.05 -3.07 5.86
N ARG A 13 9.78 -2.07 6.36
CA ARG A 13 9.64 -0.68 5.86
C ARG A 13 10.09 -0.57 4.40
N ARG A 14 11.20 -1.21 4.02
CA ARG A 14 11.66 -1.25 2.63
C ARG A 14 10.64 -1.96 1.73
N VAL A 15 10.07 -3.09 2.19
CA VAL A 15 9.03 -3.80 1.43
C VAL A 15 7.81 -2.91 1.24
N ILE A 16 7.34 -2.19 2.27
CA ILE A 16 6.22 -1.26 2.12
C ILE A 16 6.53 -0.15 1.10
N GLY A 17 7.72 0.46 1.17
CA GLY A 17 8.13 1.47 0.21
C GLY A 17 8.17 0.93 -1.23
N ALA A 18 8.73 -0.27 -1.41
CA ALA A 18 8.74 -0.96 -2.70
C ALA A 18 7.32 -1.27 -3.19
N SER A 19 6.45 -1.80 -2.32
CA SER A 19 5.04 -2.07 -2.63
C SER A 19 4.28 -0.82 -3.08
N VAL A 20 4.48 0.32 -2.41
CA VAL A 20 3.88 1.60 -2.84
C VAL A 20 4.35 1.98 -4.24
N GLY A 21 5.65 1.85 -4.51
CA GLY A 21 6.21 2.09 -5.85
C GLY A 21 5.64 1.14 -6.91
N ILE A 22 5.55 -0.15 -6.60
CA ILE A 22 5.01 -1.19 -7.50
C ILE A 22 3.54 -0.92 -7.80
N VAL A 23 2.72 -0.63 -6.79
CA VAL A 23 1.29 -0.30 -6.98
C VAL A 23 1.13 0.95 -7.84
N THR A 24 1.91 2.00 -7.58
CA THR A 24 1.87 3.24 -8.38
C THR A 24 2.26 2.98 -9.83
N LEU A 25 3.32 2.19 -10.06
CA LEU A 25 3.75 1.79 -11.40
C LEU A 25 2.69 0.91 -12.09
N ALA A 26 2.02 0.03 -11.36
CA ALA A 26 0.94 -0.80 -11.89
C ALA A 26 -0.22 0.06 -12.41
N PHE A 27 -0.61 1.12 -11.69
CA PHE A 27 -1.61 2.07 -12.19
C PHE A 27 -1.15 2.79 -13.47
N LEU A 28 0.13 3.15 -13.57
CA LEU A 28 0.68 3.74 -14.80
C LEU A 28 0.67 2.74 -15.97
N LEU A 29 0.99 1.46 -15.74
CA LEU A 29 0.85 0.41 -16.75
C LEU A 29 -0.60 0.22 -17.18
N LEU A 30 -1.52 0.32 -16.20
CA LEU A 30 -2.94 0.24 -16.44
C LEU A 30 -3.48 1.44 -17.23
N ALA A 31 -2.78 2.58 -17.30
CA ALA A 31 -3.19 3.72 -18.15
C ALA A 31 -3.41 3.29 -19.61
N GLU A 32 -2.51 2.46 -20.13
CA GLU A 32 -2.52 1.95 -21.51
C GLU A 32 -3.31 0.64 -21.66
N ALA A 33 -4.01 0.19 -20.62
CA ALA A 33 -4.75 -1.08 -20.63
C ALA A 33 -5.88 -1.11 -21.68
N GLN A 34 -6.40 0.06 -22.08
CA GLN A 34 -7.40 0.15 -23.16
C GLN A 34 -6.84 -0.27 -24.52
N ALA A 35 -5.53 -0.10 -24.74
CA ALA A 35 -4.87 -0.42 -25.99
C ALA A 35 -4.44 -1.89 -26.09
N SER A 36 -4.32 -2.60 -24.96
CA SER A 36 -3.82 -3.98 -24.94
C SER A 36 -4.29 -4.79 -23.74
N LEU A 37 -4.96 -5.90 -24.02
CA LEU A 37 -5.33 -6.89 -23.00
C LEU A 37 -4.10 -7.47 -22.30
N ILE A 38 -2.97 -7.56 -22.99
CA ILE A 38 -1.71 -8.05 -22.39
C ILE A 38 -1.22 -7.05 -21.32
N LEU A 39 -1.26 -5.74 -21.61
CA LEU A 39 -0.90 -4.71 -20.63
C LEU A 39 -1.87 -4.70 -19.44
N LEU A 40 -3.16 -4.93 -19.68
CA LEU A 40 -4.16 -5.08 -18.62
C LEU A 40 -3.81 -6.26 -17.69
N VAL A 41 -3.53 -7.44 -18.25
CA VAL A 41 -3.18 -8.64 -17.46
C VAL A 41 -1.90 -8.41 -16.67
N ILE A 42 -0.85 -7.90 -17.30
CA ILE A 42 0.42 -7.61 -16.63
C ILE A 42 0.19 -6.57 -15.53
N GLY A 43 -0.52 -5.48 -15.81
CA GLY A 43 -0.82 -4.43 -14.85
C GLY A 43 -1.55 -4.95 -13.61
N VAL A 44 -2.57 -5.79 -13.79
CA VAL A 44 -3.30 -6.41 -12.67
C VAL A 44 -2.42 -7.35 -11.85
N ILE A 45 -1.57 -8.17 -12.49
CA ILE A 45 -0.64 -9.06 -11.77
C ILE A 45 0.35 -8.24 -10.94
N VAL A 46 0.94 -7.19 -11.53
CA VAL A 46 1.89 -6.32 -10.83
C VAL A 46 1.20 -5.58 -9.69
N LEU A 47 -0.05 -5.12 -9.90
CA LEU A 47 -0.86 -4.49 -8.86
C LEU A 47 -1.09 -5.44 -7.68
N ASP A 48 -1.52 -6.68 -7.95
CA ASP A 48 -1.78 -7.69 -6.92
C ASP A 48 -0.53 -8.01 -6.09
N ILE A 49 0.61 -8.22 -6.76
CA ILE A 49 1.90 -8.44 -6.09
C ILE A 49 2.24 -7.27 -5.16
N GLY A 50 2.09 -6.03 -5.65
CA GLY A 50 2.36 -4.82 -4.87
C GLY A 50 1.47 -4.73 -3.63
N VAL A 51 0.16 -4.93 -3.80
CA VAL A 51 -0.83 -4.89 -2.71
C VAL A 51 -0.56 -5.98 -1.68
N GLN A 52 -0.37 -7.23 -2.11
CA GLN A 52 -0.18 -8.37 -1.21
C GLN A 52 1.15 -8.28 -0.45
N ALA A 53 2.23 -7.88 -1.11
CA ALA A 53 3.51 -7.64 -0.43
C ALA A 53 3.40 -6.52 0.62
N GLY A 54 2.69 -5.44 0.28
CA GLY A 54 2.47 -4.30 1.17
C GLY A 54 1.59 -4.68 2.36
N LEU A 55 0.55 -5.47 2.13
CA LEU A 55 -0.35 -6.01 3.13
C LEU A 55 0.41 -6.87 4.16
N VAL A 56 1.19 -7.84 3.70
CA VAL A 56 1.96 -8.74 4.57
C VAL A 56 3.00 -7.95 5.38
N ALA A 57 3.72 -7.02 4.74
CA ALA A 57 4.72 -6.21 5.44
C ALA A 57 4.10 -5.24 6.46
N ASN A 58 2.96 -4.63 6.15
CA ASN A 58 2.24 -3.76 7.08
C ASN A 58 1.67 -4.54 8.27
N GLN A 59 1.03 -5.68 8.04
CA GLN A 59 0.54 -6.55 9.12
C GLN A 59 1.67 -7.05 10.01
N SER A 60 2.79 -7.48 9.42
CA SER A 60 3.96 -7.92 10.19
C SER A 60 4.50 -6.81 11.09
N ARG A 61 4.55 -5.55 10.60
CA ARG A 61 4.92 -4.39 11.42
C ARG A 61 3.89 -4.07 12.50
N ALA A 62 2.61 -4.14 12.17
CA ALA A 62 1.53 -3.85 13.10
C ALA A 62 1.52 -4.87 14.26
N PHE A 63 1.62 -6.16 13.97
CA PHE A 63 1.65 -7.23 14.98
C PHE A 63 2.91 -7.21 15.84
N ALA A 64 4.01 -6.64 15.35
CA ALA A 64 5.22 -6.43 16.13
C ALA A 64 5.11 -5.31 17.18
N VAL A 65 4.02 -4.54 17.19
CA VAL A 65 3.77 -3.50 18.21
C VAL A 65 3.43 -4.11 19.56
N ASP A 66 2.48 -5.05 19.59
CA ASP A 66 2.09 -5.78 20.79
C ASP A 66 1.71 -7.23 20.43
N PRO A 67 2.62 -8.20 20.65
CA PRO A 67 2.37 -9.61 20.36
C PRO A 67 1.21 -10.21 21.16
N LYS A 68 0.81 -9.63 22.30
CA LYS A 68 -0.32 -10.12 23.10
C LYS A 68 -1.67 -9.60 22.61
N ALA A 69 -1.68 -8.52 21.82
CA ALA A 69 -2.89 -7.88 21.31
C ALA A 69 -3.10 -8.10 19.80
N GLN A 70 -2.49 -9.13 19.20
CA GLN A 70 -2.56 -9.39 17.76
C GLN A 70 -4.00 -9.45 17.23
N GLY A 71 -4.93 -10.09 17.96
CA GLY A 71 -6.34 -10.15 17.57
C GLY A 71 -6.96 -8.76 17.40
N ARG A 72 -6.76 -7.85 18.36
CA ARG A 72 -7.25 -6.46 18.31
C ARG A 72 -6.60 -5.68 17.16
N ILE A 73 -5.29 -5.82 16.99
CA ILE A 73 -4.54 -5.14 15.93
C ILE A 73 -5.04 -5.62 14.56
N ASN A 74 -5.27 -6.92 14.39
CA ASN A 74 -5.80 -7.48 13.15
C ASN A 74 -7.20 -6.95 12.85
N SER A 75 -8.10 -6.93 13.84
CA SER A 75 -9.43 -6.36 13.66
C SER A 75 -9.35 -4.90 13.20
N LEU A 76 -8.54 -4.06 13.85
CA LEU A 76 -8.38 -2.66 13.46
C LEU A 76 -7.81 -2.53 12.03
N TYR A 77 -6.82 -3.37 11.69
CA TYR A 77 -6.20 -3.39 10.37
C TYR A 77 -7.20 -3.79 9.28
N MET A 78 -7.98 -4.84 9.51
CA MET A 78 -9.00 -5.30 8.57
C MET A 78 -10.13 -4.29 8.44
N THR A 79 -10.59 -3.68 9.54
CA THR A 79 -11.55 -2.58 9.50
C THR A 79 -11.04 -1.43 8.64
N ALA A 80 -9.80 -0.98 8.84
CA ALA A 80 -9.20 0.07 8.01
C ALA A 80 -9.12 -0.34 6.52
N THR A 81 -8.79 -1.60 6.24
CA THR A 81 -8.72 -2.15 4.87
C THR A 81 -10.09 -2.15 4.21
N PHE A 82 -11.14 -2.60 4.90
CA PHE A 82 -12.51 -2.58 4.38
C PHE A 82 -13.05 -1.17 4.20
N VAL A 83 -12.81 -0.26 5.14
CA VAL A 83 -13.22 1.15 5.02
C VAL A 83 -12.52 1.79 3.82
N GLY A 84 -11.21 1.58 3.68
CA GLY A 84 -10.45 2.05 2.52
C GLY A 84 -10.98 1.46 1.22
N GLY A 85 -11.27 0.16 1.18
CA GLY A 85 -11.87 -0.52 0.02
C GLY A 85 -13.24 0.02 -0.36
N ALA A 86 -14.10 0.29 0.63
CA ALA A 86 -15.43 0.86 0.39
C ALA A 86 -15.33 2.29 -0.18
N ILE A 87 -14.52 3.16 0.44
CA ILE A 87 -14.27 4.52 -0.06
C ILE A 87 -13.68 4.46 -1.48
N GLY A 88 -12.67 3.60 -1.68
CA GLY A 88 -12.02 3.42 -2.97
C GLY A 88 -12.98 2.95 -4.06
N ALA A 89 -13.87 2.00 -3.76
CA ALA A 89 -14.87 1.51 -4.71
C ALA A 89 -15.92 2.57 -5.04
N THR A 90 -16.41 3.32 -4.05
CA THR A 90 -17.38 4.40 -4.28
C THR A 90 -16.78 5.52 -5.13
N VAL A 91 -15.57 5.98 -4.79
CA VAL A 91 -14.90 7.07 -5.51
C VAL A 91 -14.50 6.61 -6.91
N SER A 92 -13.90 5.44 -7.07
CA SER A 92 -13.49 4.93 -8.38
C SER A 92 -14.69 4.65 -9.30
N GLY A 93 -15.82 4.18 -8.77
CA GLY A 93 -17.07 4.04 -9.53
C GLY A 93 -17.60 5.39 -10.06
N GLY A 94 -17.57 6.43 -9.22
CA GLY A 94 -17.93 7.78 -9.64
C GLY A 94 -16.98 8.36 -10.70
N LEU A 95 -15.66 8.15 -10.51
CA LEU A 95 -14.64 8.57 -11.47
C LEU A 95 -14.76 7.82 -12.80
N MET A 96 -15.05 6.52 -12.78
CA MET A 96 -15.33 5.74 -13.98
C MET A 96 -16.52 6.30 -14.75
N ALA A 97 -17.59 6.69 -14.06
CA ALA A 97 -18.78 7.23 -14.70
C ALA A 97 -18.55 8.61 -15.37
N GLN A 98 -17.71 9.47 -14.77
CA GLN A 98 -17.49 10.84 -15.26
C GLN A 98 -16.26 11.01 -16.15
N PHE A 99 -15.16 10.32 -15.83
CA PHE A 99 -13.85 10.47 -16.45
C PHE A 99 -13.36 9.17 -17.11
N GLY A 100 -14.16 8.11 -17.08
CA GLY A 100 -13.79 6.81 -17.61
C GLY A 100 -12.60 6.19 -16.88
N TRP A 101 -11.91 5.31 -17.59
CA TRP A 101 -10.75 4.58 -17.08
C TRP A 101 -9.61 5.50 -16.61
N VAL A 102 -9.38 6.61 -17.32
CA VAL A 102 -8.31 7.56 -17.01
C VAL A 102 -8.49 8.12 -15.60
N GLY A 103 -9.72 8.49 -15.21
CA GLY A 103 -9.99 8.97 -13.85
C GLY A 103 -9.66 7.93 -12.76
N VAL A 104 -9.91 6.65 -13.02
CA VAL A 104 -9.56 5.56 -12.08
C VAL A 104 -8.04 5.41 -11.95
N VAL A 105 -7.32 5.52 -13.07
CA VAL A 105 -5.87 5.45 -13.10
C VAL A 105 -5.24 6.63 -12.36
N GLU A 106 -5.67 7.86 -12.66
CA GLU A 106 -5.20 9.06 -11.97
C GLU A 106 -5.43 8.99 -10.47
N PHE A 107 -6.60 8.53 -10.05
CA PHE A 107 -6.92 8.33 -8.63
C PHE A 107 -5.96 7.33 -7.96
N GLY A 108 -5.69 6.20 -8.61
CA GLY A 108 -4.71 5.23 -8.12
C GLY A 108 -3.29 5.80 -7.99
N VAL A 109 -2.85 6.57 -8.99
CA VAL A 109 -1.55 7.25 -8.97
C VAL A 109 -1.48 8.28 -7.84
N VAL A 110 -2.52 9.10 -7.66
CA VAL A 110 -2.59 10.10 -6.58
C VAL A 110 -2.53 9.43 -5.21
N LEU A 111 -3.29 8.35 -4.99
CA LEU A 111 -3.23 7.58 -3.74
C LEU A 111 -1.84 6.96 -3.52
N GLY A 112 -1.20 6.44 -4.58
CA GLY A 112 0.16 5.91 -4.53
C GLY A 112 1.19 6.97 -4.13
N VAL A 113 1.12 8.16 -4.73
CA VAL A 113 1.97 9.30 -4.39
C VAL A 113 1.74 9.76 -2.95
N LEU A 114 0.49 9.91 -2.52
CA LEU A 114 0.14 10.28 -1.14
C LEU A 114 0.66 9.24 -0.13
N ALA A 115 0.48 7.95 -0.41
CA ALA A 115 1.02 6.87 0.41
C ALA A 115 2.56 6.92 0.46
N GLY A 116 3.21 7.25 -0.66
CA GLY A 116 4.63 7.54 -0.74
C GLY A 116 4.99 8.69 0.19
N CYS A 117 4.40 9.87 0.03
CA CYS A 117 4.64 11.02 0.89
C CYS A 117 4.50 10.67 2.38
N ILE A 118 3.42 9.98 2.78
CA ILE A 118 3.20 9.53 4.16
C ILE A 118 4.31 8.58 4.64
N HIS A 119 4.71 7.61 3.80
CA HIS A 119 5.77 6.65 4.13
C HIS A 119 7.14 7.32 4.34
N TRP A 120 7.44 8.33 3.54
CA TRP A 120 8.70 9.07 3.60
C TRP A 120 8.71 10.08 4.75
N LEU A 121 7.63 10.83 4.96
CA LEU A 121 7.47 11.80 6.06
C LEU A 121 7.36 11.11 7.43
N GLY A 122 6.81 9.90 7.47
CA GLY A 122 6.82 9.02 8.64
C GLY A 122 8.21 8.44 8.97
N ALA A 123 9.28 9.20 8.68
CA ALA A 123 10.67 8.86 8.92
C ALA A 123 10.84 8.24 10.31
N PRO A 124 11.74 7.24 10.44
CA PRO A 124 11.89 6.55 11.70
C PRO A 124 12.26 7.62 12.71
N ARG A 125 11.50 7.77 13.80
CA ARG A 125 11.96 8.55 14.94
C ARG A 125 13.27 7.90 15.34
N ARG A 126 14.38 8.45 14.84
CA ARG A 126 15.73 8.17 15.27
C ARG A 126 15.63 8.33 16.77
N ALA A 127 15.96 7.28 17.51
CA ALA A 127 16.02 7.36 18.96
C ALA A 127 16.81 8.63 19.31
N GLN A 128 16.09 9.69 19.72
CA GLN A 128 16.65 10.92 20.26
C GLN A 128 17.08 10.69 21.71
N GLU A 129 17.10 9.45 22.19
CA GLU A 129 17.54 9.04 23.53
C GLU A 129 19.02 8.60 23.56
N LEU A 130 19.88 9.29 22.81
CA LEU A 130 21.34 9.28 23.03
C LEU A 130 21.87 10.70 23.24
N ALA A 131 21.08 11.56 23.90
CA ALA A 131 21.50 12.86 24.41
C ALA A 131 21.26 12.90 25.92
#